data_AF-A0A7C6KJN5-F1
#
_entry.id   AF-A0A7C6KJN5-F1
#
_cell.length_a   1.000
_cell.length_b   1.000
_cell.length_c   1.000
_cell.angle_alpha   90.00
_cell.angle_beta   90.00
_cell.angle_gamma   90.00
#
_symmetry.space_group_name_H-M   'P 1'
#
loop_
_entity.id
_entity.type
_entity.pdbx_description
1 polymer ?
#
loop_
_entity_poly.entity_id
_entity_poly.type
_entity_poly.pdbx_seq_one_letter_code
_entity_poly.pdbx_strand_id
1 'polypeptide(L)'
;MGLFSFLGKKDPKKKYVDIFVKAKKMGLSVENALRQAVDAAVADKVFPDRKKAAEELYKAVITLVERDEKADLEKAKRKAAL
;
A
#
# COMPACT_ATOMS: atom_id res chain seq x y z
N MET A 1 -8.03 32.27 -18.08
CA MET A 1 -6.86 31.60 -17.48
C MET A 1 -7.09 31.50 -15.99
N GLY A 2 -7.57 30.35 -15.52
CA GLY A 2 -7.98 30.14 -14.14
C GLY A 2 -8.80 28.84 -14.10
N LEU A 3 -8.68 28.07 -13.02
CA LEU A 3 -9.20 26.70 -12.79
C LEU A 3 -8.18 25.55 -12.85
N PHE A 4 -6.88 25.82 -12.67
CA PHE A 4 -5.94 24.80 -12.15
C PHE A 4 -6.00 24.65 -10.62
N SER A 5 -7.03 25.19 -9.97
CA SER A 5 -7.23 25.11 -8.51
C SER A 5 -8.13 23.93 -8.09
N PHE A 6 -8.18 22.84 -8.85
CA PHE A 6 -8.54 21.55 -8.26
C PHE A 6 -7.32 21.02 -7.51
N LEU A 7 -7.09 21.67 -6.37
CA LEU A 7 -6.64 21.12 -5.10
C LEU A 7 -6.46 19.60 -5.21
N GLY A 8 -5.27 19.20 -5.63
CA GLY A 8 -4.88 17.81 -5.75
C GLY A 8 -4.98 17.18 -4.37
N LYS A 9 -6.13 16.58 -4.06
CA LYS A 9 -6.22 15.48 -3.12
C LYS A 9 -5.37 14.36 -3.71
N LYS A 10 -4.05 14.50 -3.57
CA LYS A 10 -3.13 13.37 -3.62
C LYS A 10 -3.60 12.49 -2.49
N ASP A 11 -4.40 11.47 -2.79
CA ASP A 11 -4.65 10.40 -1.84
C ASP A 11 -3.28 9.96 -1.32
N PRO A 12 -2.96 10.20 -0.03
CA PRO A 12 -1.62 9.93 0.49
C PRO A 12 -1.30 8.44 0.36
N LYS A 13 -2.35 7.60 0.26
CA LYS A 13 -2.31 6.16 0.00
C LYS A 13 -1.76 5.79 -1.37
N LYS A 14 -1.96 6.64 -2.40
CA LYS A 14 -1.57 6.32 -3.79
C LYS A 14 -0.06 6.13 -3.95
N LYS A 15 0.74 6.91 -3.21
CA LYS A 15 2.22 6.75 -3.17
C LYS A 15 2.62 5.34 -2.74
N TYR A 16 1.98 4.81 -1.70
CA TYR A 16 2.32 3.51 -1.12
C TYR A 16 1.77 2.34 -1.95
N VAL A 17 0.60 2.52 -2.57
CA VAL A 17 0.10 1.59 -3.59
C VAL A 17 1.07 1.52 -4.78
N ASP A 18 1.63 2.66 -5.20
CA ASP A 18 2.65 2.68 -6.25
C ASP A 18 3.92 1.94 -5.83
N ILE A 19 4.38 2.11 -4.57
CA ILE A 19 5.49 1.33 -3.99
C ILE A 19 5.19 -0.17 -4.04
N PHE A 20 3.98 -0.58 -3.66
CA PHE A 20 3.56 -1.99 -3.74
C PHE A 20 3.63 -2.53 -5.18
N VAL A 21 3.03 -1.81 -6.12
CA VAL A 21 3.02 -2.20 -7.54
C VAL A 21 4.45 -2.24 -8.10
N LYS A 22 5.30 -1.28 -7.72
CA LYS A 22 6.70 -1.25 -8.12
C LYS A 22 7.47 -2.45 -7.57
N ALA A 23 7.28 -2.79 -6.30
CA ALA A 23 7.88 -3.99 -5.71
C ALA A 23 7.41 -5.27 -6.43
N LYS A 24 6.12 -5.36 -6.76
CA LYS A 24 5.57 -6.47 -7.57
C LYS A 24 6.19 -6.54 -8.97
N LYS A 25 6.39 -5.40 -9.62
CA LYS A 25 7.08 -5.31 -10.93
C LYS A 25 8.55 -5.73 -10.85
N MET A 26 9.19 -5.60 -9.69
CA MET A 26 10.54 -6.13 -9.45
C MET A 26 10.55 -7.65 -9.18
N GLY A 27 9.40 -8.32 -9.19
CA GLY A 27 9.29 -9.75 -8.90
C GLY A 27 9.31 -10.08 -7.40
N LEU A 28 9.16 -9.08 -6.51
CA LEU A 28 9.01 -9.32 -5.08
C LEU A 28 7.66 -9.96 -4.78
N SER A 29 7.65 -10.88 -3.81
CA SER A 29 6.41 -11.46 -3.28
C SER A 29 5.51 -10.37 -2.72
N VAL A 30 4.19 -10.60 -2.83
CA VAL A 30 3.13 -9.73 -2.31
C VAL A 30 3.35 -9.37 -0.84
N GLU A 31 3.86 -10.32 -0.04
CA GLU A 31 4.27 -10.11 1.35
C GLU A 31 5.29 -8.98 1.53
N ASN A 32 6.39 -9.03 0.78
CA ASN A 32 7.45 -8.04 0.86
C ASN A 32 7.02 -6.70 0.25
N ALA A 33 6.24 -6.75 -0.83
CA ALA A 33 5.69 -5.56 -1.46
C ALA A 33 4.77 -4.78 -0.51
N LEU A 34 3.87 -5.47 0.19
CA LEU A 34 2.97 -4.83 1.16
C LEU A 34 3.75 -4.31 2.37
N ARG A 35 4.72 -5.09 2.87
CA ARG A 35 5.58 -4.67 3.97
C ARG A 35 6.35 -3.39 3.65
N GLN A 36 6.98 -3.30 2.46
CA GLN A 36 7.67 -2.08 2.04
C GLN A 36 6.74 -0.87 1.97
N ALA A 37 5.54 -1.05 1.43
CA ALA A 37 4.54 0.01 1.37
C ALA A 37 4.09 0.46 2.78
N VAL A 38 3.91 -0.48 3.71
CA VAL A 38 3.55 -0.20 5.11
C VAL A 38 4.68 0.51 5.86
N ASP A 39 5.92 0.00 5.78
CA ASP A 39 7.09 0.61 6.40
C ASP A 39 7.28 2.05 5.88
N ALA A 40 7.15 2.27 4.56
CA ALA A 40 7.22 3.61 3.99
C ALA A 40 6.10 4.52 4.51
N ALA A 41 4.86 4.03 4.60
CA ALA A 41 3.72 4.83 5.04
C ALA A 41 3.78 5.23 6.52
N VAL A 42 4.38 4.37 7.34
CA VAL A 42 4.64 4.66 8.76
C VAL A 42 5.86 5.58 8.91
N ALA A 43 6.92 5.38 8.13
CA ALA A 43 8.09 6.25 8.11
C ALA A 43 7.74 7.69 7.67
N ASP A 44 6.88 7.83 6.66
CA ASP A 44 6.32 9.09 6.20
C ASP A 44 5.24 9.66 7.17
N LYS A 45 4.96 8.99 8.30
CA LYS A 45 3.93 9.34 9.31
C LYS A 45 2.52 9.56 8.73
N VAL A 46 2.19 8.94 7.60
CA VAL A 46 0.84 9.02 7.00
C VAL A 46 -0.16 8.22 7.81
N PHE A 47 0.28 7.08 8.34
CA PHE A 47 -0.51 6.30 9.27
C PHE A 47 0.15 6.32 10.65
N PRO A 48 -0.65 6.38 11.72
CA PRO A 48 -0.14 6.38 13.09
C PRO A 48 0.50 5.04 13.46
N ASP A 49 0.02 3.94 12.88
CA ASP A 49 0.40 2.59 13.24
C ASP A 49 0.58 1.70 12.02
N ARG A 50 1.52 0.75 12.11
CA ARG A 50 1.74 -0.30 11.10
C ARG A 50 0.49 -1.11 10.83
N LYS A 51 -0.28 -1.42 11.87
CA LYS A 51 -1.55 -2.15 11.76
C LYS A 51 -2.55 -1.41 10.88
N LYS A 52 -2.76 -0.11 11.12
CA LYS A 52 -3.69 0.72 10.35
C LYS A 52 -3.21 0.91 8.90
N ALA A 53 -1.91 1.12 8.71
CA ALA A 53 -1.29 1.18 7.38
C ALA A 53 -1.49 -0.13 6.60
N ALA A 54 -1.23 -1.29 7.23
CA ALA A 54 -1.38 -2.59 6.62
C ALA A 54 -2.83 -2.86 6.21
N GLU A 55 -3.82 -2.52 7.04
CA GLU A 55 -5.24 -2.69 6.69
C GLU A 55 -5.67 -1.80 5.53
N GLU A 56 -5.29 -0.53 5.55
CA GLU A 56 -5.69 0.43 4.52
C GLU A 56 -5.00 0.16 3.19
N LEU A 57 -3.72 -0.23 3.21
CA LEU A 57 -2.99 -0.62 2.02
C LEU A 57 -3.48 -1.96 1.48
N TYR A 58 -3.75 -2.94 2.35
CA TYR A 58 -4.36 -4.22 1.97
C TYR A 58 -5.65 -4.01 1.18
N LYS A 59 -6.58 -3.19 1.68
CA LYS A 59 -7.84 -2.89 0.97
C LYS A 59 -7.62 -2.23 -0.38
N ALA A 60 -6.57 -1.42 -0.52
CA ALA A 60 -6.25 -0.75 -1.78
C ALA A 60 -5.59 -1.67 -2.80
N VAL A 61 -4.78 -2.64 -2.37
CA VAL A 61 -4.05 -3.54 -3.27
C VAL A 61 -4.75 -4.88 -3.49
N ILE A 62 -5.67 -5.31 -2.63
CA ILE A 62 -6.44 -6.56 -2.80
C ILE A 62 -7.28 -6.56 -4.09
N THR A 63 -7.70 -5.38 -4.54
CA THR A 63 -8.42 -5.19 -5.80
C THR A 63 -7.50 -5.23 -7.02
N LEU A 64 -6.19 -5.14 -6.81
CA LEU A 64 -5.15 -5.11 -7.85
C LEU A 64 -4.40 -6.44 -7.98
N VAL A 65 -4.50 -7.33 -6.98
CA VAL A 65 -3.87 -8.66 -7.00
C VAL A 65 -4.85 -9.74 -7.42
N GLU A 66 -4.32 -10.78 -8.05
CA GLU A 66 -5.08 -11.94 -8.48
C GLU A 66 -5.55 -12.79 -7.31
N ARG A 67 -6.51 -13.68 -7.56
CA ARG A 67 -7.21 -14.45 -6.52
C ARG A 67 -6.27 -15.38 -5.75
N ASP A 68 -5.30 -15.99 -6.43
CA ASP A 68 -4.27 -16.83 -5.84
C ASP A 68 -3.33 -16.06 -4.90
N GLU A 69 -3.06 -14.80 -5.22
CA GLU A 69 -2.19 -13.93 -4.44
C GLU A 69 -2.85 -13.32 -3.20
N LYS A 70 -4.18 -13.45 -3.09
CA LYS A 70 -4.94 -12.94 -1.93
C LYS A 70 -4.58 -13.66 -0.64
N ALA A 71 -4.28 -14.96 -0.72
CA ALA A 71 -3.86 -15.74 0.44
C ALA A 71 -2.53 -15.23 1.02
N ASP A 72 -1.57 -14.93 0.15
CA ASP A 72 -0.30 -14.31 0.54
C ASP A 72 -0.48 -12.87 1.00
N LEU A 73 -1.40 -12.11 0.39
CA LEU A 73 -1.73 -10.76 0.82
C LEU A 73 -2.36 -10.73 2.23
N GLU A 74 -3.21 -11.70 2.59
CA GLU A 74 -3.77 -11.81 3.94
C GLU A 74 -2.71 -12.15 4.98
N LYS A 75 -1.78 -13.06 4.65
CA LYS A 75 -0.60 -13.33 5.48
C LYS A 75 0.26 -12.09 5.63
N ALA A 76 0.48 -11.36 4.53
CA ALA A 76 1.21 -10.11 4.51
C ALA A 76 0.61 -9.07 5.44
N LYS A 77 -0.71 -8.89 5.40
CA LYS A 77 -1.43 -7.98 6.30
C LYS A 77 -1.13 -8.33 7.76
N ARG A 78 -1.21 -9.61 8.14
CA ARG A 78 -0.93 -10.06 9.52
C ARG A 78 0.52 -9.78 9.92
N LYS A 79 1.46 -10.07 9.03
CA LYS A 79 2.90 -9.95 9.29
C LYS A 79 3.41 -8.51 9.28
N ALA A 80 2.82 -7.65 8.44
CA ALA A 80 3.12 -6.22 8.39
C ALA A 80 2.44 -5.43 9.53
N ALA A 81 1.42 -6.01 10.16
CA ALA A 81 0.75 -5.46 11.34
C ALA A 81 1.42 -5.84 12.68
N LEU A 82 2.37 -6.79 12.66
CA LEU A 82 3.26 -7.19 13.75
C LEU A 82 4.48 -6.27 13.83
#